data_AF-A0A7X4C9M4-F1
#
_entry.id   AF-A0A7X4C9M4-F1
#
_cell.length_a   1.000
_cell.length_b   1.000
_cell.length_c   1.000
_cell.angle_alpha   90.00
_cell.angle_beta   90.00
_cell.angle_gamma   90.00
#
_symmetry.space_group_name_H-M   'P 1'
#
loop_
_entity.id
_entity.type
_entity.pdbx_description
1 polymer ?
#
loop_
_entity_poly.entity_id
_entity_poly.type
_entity_poly.pdbx_seq_one_letter_code
_entity_poly.pdbx_strand_id
1 'polypeptide(L)'
;MVFNKSNLQAEKFVLDGLGENGGLLVAIFVLSVIALLGLSFMMPTTGISMEFEPLAHPYPRQSERDHMVKAQLLTRGISDRAVIRAMREVPRHEFVPAEDAAEAYDDHPVPIG
;
A
#
# COMPACT_ATOMS: atom_id res chain seq x y z
N MET A 1 -29.02 53.39 -7.88
CA MET A 1 -28.01 52.42 -7.40
C MET A 1 -27.65 52.82 -5.96
N VAL A 2 -28.43 52.34 -4.99
CA VAL A 2 -28.30 52.75 -3.58
C VAL A 2 -27.34 51.78 -2.91
N PHE A 3 -26.09 52.20 -2.72
CA PHE A 3 -25.12 51.46 -1.91
C PHE A 3 -25.57 51.53 -0.46
N ASN A 4 -26.05 50.39 0.03
CA ASN A 4 -26.56 50.22 1.38
C ASN A 4 -25.43 50.36 2.42
N LYS A 5 -25.37 51.51 3.10
CA LYS A 5 -24.38 51.81 4.16
C LYS A 5 -24.46 50.85 5.36
N SER A 6 -25.53 50.07 5.52
CA SER A 6 -25.65 49.12 6.64
C SER A 6 -24.74 47.90 6.49
N ASN A 7 -24.27 47.58 5.28
CA ASN A 7 -23.43 46.39 5.05
C ASN A 7 -21.95 46.61 5.45
N LEU A 8 -21.46 47.85 5.34
CA LEU A 8 -20.10 48.23 5.73
C LEU A 8 -19.89 48.24 7.26
N GLN A 9 -20.96 48.46 8.03
CA GLN A 9 -20.89 48.43 9.49
C GLN A 9 -20.88 47.00 10.04
N ALA A 10 -21.49 46.05 9.33
CA ALA A 10 -21.46 44.63 9.69
C ALA A 10 -20.07 44.02 9.48
N GLU A 11 -19.40 44.34 8.36
CA GLU A 11 -18.03 43.89 8.10
C GLU A 11 -17.02 44.47 9.09
N LYS A 12 -17.18 45.76 9.46
CA LYS A 12 -16.33 46.38 10.48
C LYS A 12 -16.56 45.78 11.88
N PHE A 13 -17.79 45.40 12.23
CA PHE A 13 -18.10 44.74 13.50
C PHE A 13 -17.50 43.32 13.61
N VAL A 14 -17.47 42.57 12.50
CA VAL A 14 -16.82 41.24 12.44
C VAL A 14 -15.30 41.37 12.62
N LEU A 15 -14.68 42.41 12.06
CA LEU A 15 -13.23 42.66 12.17
C LEU A 15 -12.82 43.28 13.51
N ASP A 16 -13.68 44.10 14.13
CA ASP A 16 -13.41 44.71 15.45
C ASP A 16 -13.67 43.75 16.63
N GLY A 17 -14.52 42.71 16.46
CA GLY A 17 -14.83 41.70 17.49
C GLY A 17 -13.77 40.63 17.69
N LEU A 18 -12.77 40.58 16.82
CA LEU A 18 -11.64 39.69 16.89
C LEU A 18 -10.46 40.46 17.48
N GLY A 19 -10.38 40.49 18.82
CA GLY A 19 -9.27 41.11 19.56
C GLY A 19 -7.90 40.55 19.16
N GLU A 20 -6.82 40.97 19.82
CA GLU A 20 -5.40 40.71 19.42
C GLU A 20 -5.05 39.24 19.08
N ASN A 21 -5.89 38.27 19.48
CA ASN A 21 -5.76 36.83 19.19
C ASN A 21 -6.61 36.31 18.01
N GLY A 22 -7.45 37.15 17.39
CA GLY A 22 -8.39 36.74 16.35
C GLY A 22 -7.74 36.46 15.01
N GLY A 23 -6.64 37.16 14.69
CA GLY A 23 -5.80 36.82 13.54
C GLY A 23 -5.15 35.44 13.67
N LEU A 24 -4.80 35.02 14.90
CA LEU A 24 -4.25 33.70 15.19
C LEU A 24 -5.31 32.60 14.94
N LEU A 25 -6.55 32.81 15.37
CA LEU A 25 -7.64 31.85 15.15
C LEU A 25 -7.98 31.68 13.67
N VAL A 26 -8.01 32.77 12.91
CA VAL A 26 -8.22 32.72 11.45
C VAL A 26 -7.03 32.04 10.75
N ALA A 27 -5.80 32.32 11.18
CA ALA A 27 -4.60 31.67 10.65
C ALA A 27 -4.61 30.15 10.94
N ILE A 28 -4.96 29.73 12.16
CA ILE A 28 -5.09 28.31 12.53
C ILE A 28 -6.18 27.63 11.70
N PHE A 29 -7.32 28.28 11.51
CA PHE A 29 -8.41 27.74 10.69
C PHE A 29 -7.98 27.55 9.23
N VAL A 30 -7.37 28.57 8.63
CA VAL A 30 -6.86 28.51 7.24
C VAL A 30 -5.77 27.45 7.09
N LEU A 31 -4.81 27.38 8.02
CA LEU A 31 -3.77 26.36 8.02
C LEU A 31 -4.33 24.95 8.20
N SER A 32 -5.37 24.78 9.03
CA SER A 32 -6.03 23.48 9.20
C SER A 32 -6.75 23.03 7.94
N VAL A 33 -7.41 23.94 7.22
CA VAL A 33 -8.09 23.65 5.96
C VAL A 33 -7.10 23.34 4.85
N ILE A 34 -5.98 24.06 4.75
CA ILE A 34 -4.91 23.77 3.78
C ILE A 34 -4.24 22.43 4.09
N ALA A 35 -4.00 22.11 5.38
CA ALA A 35 -3.48 20.80 5.78
C ALA A 35 -4.45 19.66 5.43
N LEU A 36 -5.75 19.85 5.67
CA LEU A 36 -6.79 18.87 5.33
C LEU A 36 -6.98 18.70 3.82
N LEU A 37 -6.90 19.79 3.04
CA LEU A 37 -7.01 19.75 1.59
C LEU A 37 -5.73 19.22 0.90
N GLY A 38 -4.55 19.54 1.45
CA GLY A 38 -3.27 19.02 0.98
C GLY A 38 -3.10 17.51 1.21
N LEU A 39 -3.68 16.99 2.29
CA LEU A 39 -3.66 15.55 2.58
C LEU A 39 -4.44 14.73 1.54
N SER A 40 -5.49 15.30 0.93
CA SER A 40 -6.27 14.63 -0.12
C SER A 40 -5.61 14.65 -1.50
N PHE A 41 -4.57 15.48 -1.71
CA PHE A 41 -3.85 15.59 -2.99
C PHE A 41 -2.64 14.64 -3.08
N MET A 42 -2.31 13.94 -1.99
CA MET A 42 -1.19 13.02 -1.92
C MET A 42 -1.65 11.55 -1.89
N MET A 43 -2.66 11.21 -2.70
CA MET A 43 -2.90 9.83 -3.07
C MET A 43 -2.68 9.71 -4.58
N PRO A 44 -1.56 9.14 -5.04
CA PRO A 44 -1.38 8.91 -6.46
C PRO A 44 -2.39 7.83 -6.87
N THR A 45 -3.37 8.18 -7.72
CA THR A 45 -4.31 7.23 -8.32
C THR A 45 -3.66 6.35 -9.39
N THR A 46 -2.33 6.19 -9.36
CA THR A 46 -1.56 5.43 -10.35
C THR A 46 -1.52 3.97 -9.97
N GLY A 47 -2.62 3.27 -10.25
CA GLY A 47 -2.65 1.81 -10.38
C GLY A 47 -2.40 1.05 -9.08
N ILE A 48 -3.14 -0.05 -8.91
CA ILE A 48 -2.73 -1.10 -7.99
C ILE A 48 -1.50 -1.76 -8.63
N SER A 49 -0.34 -1.10 -8.49
CA SER A 49 0.92 -1.79 -8.46
C SER A 49 0.90 -2.45 -7.10
N MET A 50 0.60 -3.75 -7.06
CA MET A 50 0.93 -4.57 -5.89
C MET A 50 2.44 -4.43 -5.68
N GLU A 51 2.83 -3.41 -4.93
CA GLU A 51 4.09 -3.39 -4.20
C GLU A 51 3.95 -4.53 -3.22
N PHE A 52 4.42 -5.71 -3.65
CA PHE A 52 4.66 -6.82 -2.76
C PHE A 52 5.82 -6.38 -1.88
N GLU A 53 5.50 -5.59 -0.86
CA GLU A 53 6.31 -5.49 0.35
C GLU A 53 6.73 -6.93 0.66
N PRO A 54 8.04 -7.24 0.81
CA PRO A 54 8.48 -8.59 1.09
C PRO A 54 8.03 -8.92 2.52
N LEU A 55 6.74 -9.26 2.66
CA LEU A 55 6.15 -9.80 3.86
C LEU A 55 7.01 -10.99 4.20
N ALA A 56 7.62 -11.01 5.38
CA ALA A 56 8.26 -12.19 5.94
C ALA A 56 7.37 -13.39 5.59
N HIS A 57 7.86 -14.25 4.68
CA HIS A 57 6.99 -15.16 3.94
C HIS A 57 6.34 -16.11 4.96
N PRO A 58 5.02 -15.99 5.22
CA PRO A 58 4.41 -16.55 6.43
C PRO A 58 4.35 -18.09 6.38
N TYR A 59 4.59 -18.66 5.20
CA TYR A 59 4.54 -20.10 4.98
C TYR A 59 5.87 -20.77 5.30
N PRO A 60 5.86 -21.88 6.04
CA PRO A 60 7.06 -22.65 6.34
C PRO A 60 7.77 -23.09 5.05
N ARG A 61 9.07 -23.37 5.15
CA ARG A 61 9.90 -23.92 4.06
C ARG A 61 10.06 -23.00 2.84
N GLN A 62 10.12 -21.70 3.10
CA GLN A 62 10.40 -20.68 2.10
C GLN A 62 11.78 -20.83 1.44
N SER A 63 12.80 -21.20 2.21
CA SER A 63 14.15 -21.42 1.69
C SER A 63 14.20 -22.51 0.61
N GLU A 64 13.41 -23.57 0.77
CA GLU A 64 13.30 -24.67 -0.20
C GLU A 64 12.64 -24.19 -1.50
N ARG A 65 11.55 -23.42 -1.40
CA ARG A 65 10.89 -22.78 -2.56
C ARG A 65 11.86 -21.88 -3.33
N ASP A 66 12.57 -21.02 -2.61
CA ASP A 66 13.54 -20.11 -3.23
C ASP A 66 14.71 -20.85 -3.87
N HIS A 67 15.15 -21.95 -3.25
CA HIS A 67 16.18 -22.81 -3.81
C HIS A 67 15.70 -23.47 -5.11
N MET A 68 14.54 -24.12 -5.10
CA MET A 68 13.92 -24.74 -6.29
C MET A 68 13.80 -23.72 -7.44
N VAL A 69 13.28 -22.52 -7.15
CA VAL A 69 13.16 -21.45 -8.16
C VAL A 69 14.52 -21.09 -8.75
N LYS A 70 15.55 -20.90 -7.92
CA LYS A 70 16.88 -20.49 -8.38
C LYS A 70 17.62 -21.61 -9.12
N ALA A 71 17.60 -22.82 -8.59
CA ALA A 71 18.40 -23.95 -9.07
C ALA A 71 17.74 -24.71 -10.23
N GLN A 72 16.41 -24.76 -10.28
CA GLN A 72 15.67 -25.62 -11.23
C GLN A 72 14.88 -24.82 -12.26
N LEU A 73 14.13 -23.77 -11.86
CA LEU A 73 13.25 -23.06 -12.78
C LEU A 73 14.00 -22.05 -13.65
N LEU A 74 14.78 -21.16 -13.01
CA LEU A 74 15.54 -20.13 -13.72
C LEU A 74 16.59 -20.74 -14.65
N THR A 75 17.24 -21.84 -14.24
CA THR A 75 18.25 -22.56 -15.03
C THR A 75 17.67 -23.20 -16.29
N ARG A 76 16.37 -23.53 -16.28
CA ARG A 76 15.62 -24.04 -17.44
C ARG A 76 15.00 -22.94 -18.31
N GLY A 77 15.29 -21.67 -18.01
CA GLY A 77 14.81 -20.53 -18.79
C GLY A 77 13.39 -20.07 -18.45
N ILE A 78 12.77 -20.62 -17.40
CA ILE A 78 11.48 -20.14 -16.91
C ILE A 78 11.71 -18.81 -16.19
N SER A 79 11.42 -17.70 -16.88
CA SER A 79 11.74 -16.35 -16.40
C SER A 79 10.52 -15.41 -16.33
N ASP A 80 9.33 -15.92 -16.66
CA ASP A 80 8.09 -15.16 -16.51
C ASP A 80 7.91 -14.74 -15.04
N ARG A 81 7.76 -13.42 -14.82
CA ARG A 81 7.71 -12.86 -13.47
C ARG A 81 6.48 -13.31 -12.70
N ALA A 82 5.33 -13.48 -13.36
CA ALA A 82 4.11 -13.93 -12.70
C ALA A 82 4.24 -15.39 -12.27
N VAL A 83 4.84 -16.24 -13.11
CA VAL A 83 5.13 -17.64 -12.80
C VAL A 83 6.10 -17.75 -11.63
N ILE A 84 7.22 -17.04 -11.67
CA ILE A 84 8.23 -17.10 -10.60
C ILE A 84 7.67 -16.62 -9.26
N ARG A 85 6.82 -15.59 -9.29
CA ARG A 85 6.12 -15.14 -8.08
C ARG A 85 5.21 -16.23 -7.53
N ALA A 86 4.34 -16.80 -8.37
CA ALA A 86 3.43 -17.88 -7.96
C ALA A 86 4.20 -19.08 -7.36
N MET A 87 5.31 -19.49 -7.97
CA MET A 87 6.13 -20.60 -7.50
C MET A 87 6.83 -20.33 -6.15
N ARG A 88 7.05 -19.07 -5.78
CA ARG A 88 7.57 -18.68 -4.46
C ARG A 88 6.50 -18.61 -3.38
N GLU A 89 5.26 -18.31 -3.77
CA GLU A 89 4.13 -18.09 -2.85
C GLU A 89 3.39 -19.38 -2.51
N VAL A 90 3.21 -20.29 -3.46
CA VAL A 90 2.40 -21.50 -3.27
C VAL A 90 3.18 -22.54 -2.44
N PRO A 91 2.67 -22.97 -1.26
CA PRO A 91 3.33 -23.97 -0.43
C PRO A 91 3.10 -25.39 -0.99
N ARG A 92 3.87 -25.78 -2.02
CA ARG A 92 3.70 -27.08 -2.74
C ARG A 92 3.55 -28.28 -1.82
N HIS A 93 4.28 -28.29 -0.70
CA HIS A 93 4.23 -29.38 0.28
C HIS A 93 2.90 -29.61 0.99
N GLU A 94 1.99 -28.64 1.01
CA GLU A 94 0.65 -28.83 1.56
C GLU A 94 -0.24 -29.69 0.63
N PHE A 95 0.22 -29.92 -0.61
CA PHE A 95 -0.48 -30.68 -1.64
C PHE A 95 0.15 -32.07 -1.90
N VAL A 96 1.14 -32.47 -1.12
CA VAL A 96 1.85 -33.75 -1.25
C VAL A 96 1.48 -34.64 -0.05
N PRO A 97 1.30 -35.97 -0.24
CA PRO A 97 1.12 -36.89 0.88
C PRO A 97 2.21 -36.72 1.94
N ALA A 98 1.88 -36.99 3.21
CA ALA A 98 2.78 -36.68 4.33
C ALA A 98 4.10 -37.46 4.25
N GLU A 99 4.04 -38.69 3.72
CA GLU A 99 5.19 -39.56 3.45
C GLU A 99 6.20 -38.97 2.46
N ASP A 100 5.73 -38.21 1.47
CA ASP A 100 6.54 -37.64 0.40
C ASP A 100 6.79 -36.13 0.59
N ALA A 101 6.29 -35.53 1.67
CA ALA A 101 6.35 -34.09 1.91
C ALA A 101 7.79 -33.55 2.06
N ALA A 102 8.76 -34.42 2.37
CA ALA A 102 10.18 -34.09 2.40
C ALA A 102 10.75 -33.85 0.98
N GLU A 103 10.22 -34.55 -0.01
CA GLU A 103 10.67 -34.51 -1.41
C GLU A 103 9.87 -33.47 -2.24
N ALA A 104 8.99 -32.71 -1.61
CA ALA A 104 8.04 -31.82 -2.27
C ALA A 104 8.66 -30.75 -3.20
N TYR A 105 9.93 -30.39 -2.98
CA TYR A 105 10.66 -29.39 -3.77
C TYR A 105 11.84 -29.97 -4.55
N ASP A 106 12.02 -31.29 -4.49
CA ASP A 106 13.04 -31.98 -5.27
C ASP A 106 12.63 -32.03 -6.75
N ASP A 107 13.63 -32.17 -7.60
CA ASP A 107 13.49 -32.08 -9.05
C ASP A 107 13.04 -33.41 -9.67
N HIS A 108 11.97 -33.98 -9.11
CA HIS A 108 11.35 -35.20 -9.60
C HIS A 108 9.84 -35.23 -9.31
N PRO A 109 9.09 -36.15 -9.94
CA PRO A 109 7.69 -36.37 -9.60
C PRO A 109 7.55 -36.95 -8.20
N VAL A 110 6.48 -36.57 -7.51
CA VAL A 110 6.01 -37.20 -6.28
C VAL A 110 4.66 -37.88 -6.54
N PRO A 111 4.31 -38.98 -5.84
CA PRO A 111 2.98 -39.57 -5.88
C PRO A 111 1.89 -38.53 -5.55
N ILE A 112 0.75 -38.59 -6.23
CA ILE A 112 -0.39 -37.68 -5.99
C ILE A 112 -1.42 -38.25 -4.99
N GLY A 113 -1.13 -39.41 -4.41
CA GLY A 113 -2.09 -40.22 -3.64
C GLY A 113 -2.90 -41.15 -4.53
#